data_AF-A0A0Q6QS53-F1
#
_entry.id   AF-A0A0Q6QS53-F1
#
_cell.length_a   1.000
_cell.length_b   1.000
_cell.length_c   1.000
_cell.angle_alpha   90.00
_cell.angle_beta   90.00
_cell.angle_gamma   90.00
#
_symmetry.space_group_name_H-M   'P 1'
#
loop_
_entity.id
_entity.type
_entity.pdbx_description
1 polymer ?
#
loop_
_entity_poly.entity_id
_entity_poly.type
_entity_poly.pdbx_seq_one_letter_code
_entity_poly.pdbx_strand_id
1 'polypeptide(L)'
;MVDVVDGLKAKLAEINSKMEELRREIVVLDDQRVAFETVIKVYQPGFELAASPSKTRRASSRETASGRVTELLKGRNNRHIVLDILRRSERPTTTAEIAEKFASEADLGSEAARLESALTSRFSATLNGLVRQGLVRQAGTTDGRRHLWEVSR
;
A
#
# COMPACT_ATOMS: atom_id res chain seq x y z
N MET A 1 -24.53 -23.98 23.56
CA MET A 1 -23.08 -23.80 23.39
C MET A 1 -22.94 -22.65 22.39
N VAL A 2 -22.71 -21.43 22.87
CA VAL A 2 -22.56 -20.28 21.96
C VAL A 2 -21.35 -20.61 21.09
N ASP A 3 -21.55 -20.65 19.78
CA ASP A 3 -20.46 -20.94 18.84
C ASP A 3 -19.34 -19.93 19.13
N VAL A 4 -18.14 -20.44 19.40
CA VAL A 4 -16.96 -19.63 19.72
C VAL A 4 -16.76 -18.56 18.64
N VAL A 5 -17.12 -18.87 17.39
CA VAL A 5 -17.09 -17.96 16.26
C VAL A 5 -18.05 -16.77 16.44
N ASP A 6 -19.26 -16.98 16.96
CA ASP A 6 -20.23 -15.90 17.15
C ASP A 6 -19.86 -15.00 18.34
N GLY A 7 -19.25 -15.55 19.38
CA GLY A 7 -18.65 -14.77 20.47
C GLY A 7 -17.50 -13.86 19.97
N LEU A 8 -16.65 -14.38 19.07
CA LEU A 8 -15.56 -13.60 18.46
C LEU A 8 -16.10 -12.49 17.54
N LYS A 9 -17.14 -12.76 16.74
CA LYS A 9 -17.79 -11.72 15.91
C LYS A 9 -18.39 -10.60 16.76
N ALA A 10 -19.05 -10.92 17.87
CA ALA A 10 -19.62 -9.92 18.78
C ALA A 10 -18.53 -9.03 19.39
N LYS A 11 -17.41 -9.62 19.82
CA LYS A 11 -16.26 -8.86 20.33
C LYS A 11 -15.59 -8.00 19.26
N LEU A 12 -15.48 -8.49 18.03
CA LEU A 12 -14.99 -7.71 16.90
C LEU A 12 -15.87 -6.47 16.64
N ALA A 13 -17.19 -6.65 16.65
CA ALA A 13 -18.14 -5.55 16.47
C ALA A 13 -18.03 -4.50 17.59
N GLU A 14 -17.89 -4.94 18.85
CA GLU A 14 -17.68 -4.06 20.00
C GLU A 14 -16.39 -3.23 19.84
N ILE A 15 -15.29 -3.87 19.44
CA ILE A 15 -14.01 -3.18 19.21
C ILE A 15 -14.14 -2.17 18.08
N ASN A 16 -14.79 -2.53 16.97
CA ASN A 16 -15.02 -1.63 15.85
C ASN A 16 -15.85 -0.40 16.26
N SER A 17 -16.89 -0.58 17.07
CA SER A 17 -17.69 0.53 17.58
C SER A 17 -16.86 1.49 18.43
N LYS A 18 -16.04 0.97 19.35
CA LYS A 18 -15.14 1.80 20.19
C LYS A 18 -14.10 2.53 19.35
N MET A 19 -13.59 1.91 18.29
CA MET A 19 -12.67 2.58 17.36
C MET A 19 -13.33 3.74 16.65
N GLU A 20 -14.57 3.60 16.19
CA GLU A 20 -15.31 4.68 15.53
C GLU A 20 -15.64 5.84 16.49
N GLU A 21 -15.99 5.54 17.73
CA GLU A 21 -16.23 6.56 18.76
C GLU A 21 -14.96 7.39 19.03
N LEU A 22 -13.82 6.72 19.29
CA LEU A 22 -12.55 7.39 19.52
C LEU A 22 -12.09 8.20 18.29
N ARG A 23 -12.36 7.73 17.07
CA ARG A 23 -12.06 8.48 15.84
C ARG A 23 -12.84 9.78 15.78
N ARG A 24 -14.13 9.78 16.15
CA ARG A 24 -14.94 11.01 16.20
C ARG A 24 -14.42 11.98 17.25
N GLU A 25 -14.07 11.48 18.43
CA GLU A 25 -13.50 12.31 19.49
C GLU A 25 -12.18 12.95 19.07
N ILE A 26 -11.31 12.20 18.37
CA ILE A 26 -10.05 12.74 17.81
C ILE A 26 -10.32 13.89 16.85
N VAL A 27 -11.32 13.78 15.97
CA VAL A 27 -11.65 14.85 15.01
C VAL A 27 -12.08 16.13 15.75
N VAL A 28 -12.97 16.01 16.73
CA VAL A 28 -13.43 17.16 17.52
C VAL A 28 -12.26 17.84 18.26
N LEU A 29 -11.36 17.05 18.85
CA LEU A 29 -10.19 17.57 19.54
C LEU A 29 -9.18 18.23 18.58
N ASP A 30 -9.02 17.71 17.36
CA ASP A 30 -8.14 18.31 16.34
C ASP A 30 -8.71 19.65 15.84
N ASP A 31 -10.02 19.74 15.61
CA ASP A 31 -10.69 21.01 15.26
C ASP A 31 -10.49 22.06 16.35
N GLN A 32 -10.67 21.67 17.62
CA GLN A 32 -10.39 22.55 18.76
C GLN A 32 -8.92 22.98 18.80
N ARG A 33 -7.97 22.05 18.57
CA ARG A 33 -6.54 22.38 18.51
C ARG A 33 -6.24 23.44 17.46
N VAL A 34 -6.77 23.26 16.24
CA VAL A 34 -6.55 24.20 15.12
C VAL A 34 -7.15 25.57 15.42
N ALA A 35 -8.32 25.62 16.07
CA ALA A 35 -8.92 26.87 16.52
C ALA A 35 -8.00 27.60 17.52
N PHE A 36 -7.47 26.90 18.52
CA PHE A 36 -6.53 27.49 19.48
C PHE A 36 -5.22 27.94 18.82
N GLU A 37 -4.64 27.14 17.92
CA GLU A 37 -3.44 27.55 17.17
C GLU A 37 -3.65 28.84 16.38
N THR A 38 -4.84 29.00 15.78
CA THR A 38 -5.20 30.22 15.04
C THR A 38 -5.25 31.43 15.96
N VAL A 39 -5.93 31.32 17.11
CA VAL A 39 -5.99 32.39 18.10
C VAL A 39 -4.60 32.73 18.62
N ILE A 40 -3.76 31.74 18.93
CA ILE A 40 -2.40 31.98 19.43
C ILE A 40 -1.56 32.71 18.37
N LYS A 41 -1.65 32.34 17.09
CA LYS A 41 -0.93 33.01 16.01
C LYS A 41 -1.30 34.49 15.83
N VAL A 42 -2.53 34.88 16.17
CA VAL A 42 -2.94 36.30 16.17
C VAL A 42 -2.15 37.10 17.21
N TYR A 43 -1.91 36.53 18.39
CA TYR A 43 -1.18 37.21 19.47
C TYR A 43 0.34 37.03 19.39
N GLN A 44 0.80 35.89 18.86
CA GLN A 44 2.21 35.55 18.74
C GLN A 44 2.48 34.92 17.37
N PRO A 45 2.80 35.71 16.35
CA PRO A 45 3.03 35.21 14.99
C PRO A 45 4.19 34.21 14.85
N GLY A 46 5.16 34.25 15.78
CA GLY A 46 6.27 33.29 15.87
C GLY A 46 5.95 32.04 16.69
N PHE A 47 4.68 31.81 17.05
CA PHE A 47 4.28 30.63 17.80
C PHE A 47 4.27 29.40 16.90
N GLU A 48 5.23 28.52 17.14
CA GLU A 48 5.24 27.15 16.62
C GLU A 48 4.92 26.20 17.77
N LEU A 49 3.76 25.56 17.70
CA LEU A 49 3.41 24.51 18.63
C LEU A 49 4.35 23.33 18.31
N ALA A 50 5.31 23.05 19.21
CA ALA A 50 6.20 21.90 19.07
C ALA A 50 5.35 20.69 18.73
N ALA A 51 5.58 20.09 17.56
CA ALA A 51 4.70 19.09 16.97
C ALA A 51 4.48 17.95 17.98
N SER A 52 3.39 18.03 18.75
CA SER A 52 2.95 16.93 19.58
C SER A 52 2.65 15.79 18.61
N PRO A 53 3.10 14.55 18.89
CA PRO A 53 2.88 13.40 18.03
C PRO A 53 1.39 13.01 18.11
N SER A 54 0.54 13.90 17.63
CA SER A 54 -0.89 13.73 17.47
C SER A 54 -1.10 12.55 16.53
N LYS A 55 -1.85 11.58 17.04
CA LYS A 55 -2.02 10.23 16.51
C LYS A 55 -2.69 10.15 15.13
N THR A 56 -2.99 11.28 14.51
CA THR A 56 -3.43 11.36 13.10
C THR A 56 -2.23 11.42 12.13
N ARG A 57 -1.01 11.56 12.65
CA ARG A 57 0.25 11.53 11.88
C ARG A 57 1.08 10.25 12.08
N ARG A 58 0.46 9.14 12.51
CA ARG A 58 1.13 7.83 12.61
C ARG A 58 1.24 7.06 11.29
N ALA A 59 0.93 7.68 10.16
CA ALA A 59 1.21 7.12 8.84
C ALA A 59 2.45 7.71 8.15
N SER A 60 3.07 8.80 8.64
CA SER A 60 4.05 9.54 7.84
C SER A 60 5.42 9.78 8.47
N SER A 61 5.84 9.02 9.49
CA SER A 61 7.22 9.10 10.03
C SER A 61 8.09 7.88 9.72
N ARG A 62 7.54 6.85 9.08
CA ARG A 62 8.26 5.84 8.30
C ARG A 62 7.28 5.37 7.26
N GLU A 63 7.18 6.10 6.17
CA GLU A 63 6.47 5.56 5.03
C GLU A 63 7.24 4.33 4.57
N THR A 64 6.71 3.17 4.92
CA THR A 64 7.32 1.91 4.52
C THR A 64 7.16 1.81 3.00
N ALA A 65 8.15 1.22 2.32
CA ALA A 65 8.06 0.99 0.87
C ALA A 65 6.75 0.29 0.48
N SER A 66 6.24 -0.60 1.34
CA SER A 66 4.94 -1.26 1.18
C SER A 66 3.75 -0.31 1.25
N GLY A 67 3.77 0.68 2.15
CA GLY A 67 2.75 1.72 2.26
C GLY A 67 2.72 2.60 1.00
N ARG A 68 3.89 3.08 0.58
CA ARG A 68 4.08 3.82 -0.69
C ARG A 68 3.56 3.05 -1.90
N VAL A 69 3.91 1.77 -2.03
CA VAL A 69 3.43 0.90 -3.12
C VAL A 69 1.91 0.72 -3.06
N THR A 70 1.33 0.64 -1.86
CA THR A 70 -0.12 0.52 -1.69
C THR A 70 -0.84 1.79 -2.15
N GLU A 71 -0.33 2.97 -1.81
CA GLU A 71 -0.87 4.25 -2.31
C GLU A 71 -0.73 4.38 -3.82
N LEU A 72 0.44 4.04 -4.35
CA LEU A 72 0.75 4.12 -5.78
C LEU A 72 -0.16 3.23 -6.62
N LEU A 73 -0.49 2.04 -6.12
CA LEU A 73 -1.39 1.08 -6.77
C LEU A 73 -2.87 1.29 -6.42
N LYS A 74 -3.20 2.25 -5.55
CA LYS A 74 -4.58 2.50 -5.13
C LYS A 74 -5.42 2.93 -6.33
N GLY A 75 -6.56 2.27 -6.51
CA GLY A 75 -7.47 2.54 -7.64
C GLY A 75 -6.99 2.01 -9.00
N ARG A 76 -5.80 1.38 -9.07
CA ARG A 76 -5.28 0.76 -10.30
C ARG A 76 -5.58 -0.74 -10.32
N ASN A 77 -5.77 -1.31 -11.51
CA ASN A 77 -5.94 -2.75 -11.66
C ASN A 77 -4.59 -3.44 -11.84
N ASN A 78 -4.03 -3.96 -10.75
CA ASN A 78 -2.72 -4.63 -10.74
C ASN A 78 -2.64 -5.79 -11.74
N ARG A 79 -3.72 -6.54 -11.95
CA ARG A 79 -3.75 -7.64 -12.94
C ARG A 79 -3.55 -7.10 -14.33
N HIS A 80 -4.24 -6.01 -14.68
CA HIS A 80 -4.13 -5.38 -15.98
C HIS A 80 -2.70 -4.89 -16.20
N ILE A 81 -2.12 -4.18 -15.23
CA ILE A 81 -0.73 -3.68 -15.31
C ILE A 81 0.23 -4.83 -15.62
N VAL A 82 0.20 -5.90 -14.81
CA VAL A 82 1.11 -7.03 -14.97
C VAL A 82 0.91 -7.72 -16.33
N LEU A 83 -0.33 -7.93 -16.77
CA LEU A 83 -0.62 -8.55 -18.06
C LEU A 83 -0.21 -7.68 -19.24
N ASP A 84 -0.39 -6.36 -19.15
CA ASP A 84 0.01 -5.43 -20.20
C ASP A 84 1.53 -5.41 -20.36
N ILE A 85 2.28 -5.32 -19.24
CA ILE A 85 3.74 -5.41 -19.24
C ILE A 85 4.21 -6.76 -19.81
N LEU A 86 3.58 -7.87 -19.43
CA LEU A 86 3.90 -9.20 -19.97
C LEU A 86 3.59 -9.31 -21.47
N ARG A 87 2.50 -8.73 -21.96
CA ARG A 87 2.13 -8.77 -23.40
C ARG A 87 3.07 -7.94 -24.26
N ARG A 88 3.53 -6.80 -23.75
CA ARG A 88 4.54 -5.94 -24.40
C ARG A 88 5.94 -6.55 -24.32
N SER A 89 6.15 -7.51 -23.44
CA SER A 89 7.40 -8.23 -23.32
C SER A 89 7.39 -9.40 -24.32
N GLU A 90 8.18 -9.29 -25.39
CA GLU A 90 8.30 -10.34 -26.42
C GLU A 90 9.03 -11.61 -25.93
N ARG A 91 9.52 -11.60 -24.69
CA ARG A 91 10.25 -12.69 -24.03
C ARG A 91 9.71 -12.91 -22.62
N PRO A 92 9.88 -14.12 -22.04
CA PRO A 92 9.59 -14.33 -20.63
C PRO A 92 10.36 -13.34 -19.75
N THR A 93 9.67 -12.73 -18.79
CA THR A 93 10.27 -11.71 -17.90
C THR A 93 10.20 -12.12 -16.45
N THR A 94 11.20 -11.69 -15.68
CA THR A 94 11.21 -11.86 -14.23
C THR A 94 10.28 -10.87 -13.54
N THR A 95 9.89 -11.16 -12.30
CA THR A 95 9.09 -10.22 -11.50
C THR A 95 9.81 -8.89 -11.24
N ALA A 96 11.15 -8.91 -11.15
CA ALA A 96 11.95 -7.71 -10.96
C ALA A 96 11.92 -6.82 -12.21
N GLU A 97 12.06 -7.41 -13.41
CA GLU A 97 11.91 -6.68 -14.68
C GLU A 97 10.50 -6.08 -14.84
N ILE A 98 9.46 -6.78 -14.36
CA ILE A 98 8.08 -6.24 -14.36
C ILE A 98 7.97 -5.03 -13.41
N ALA A 99 8.57 -5.11 -12.22
CA ALA A 99 8.61 -4.02 -11.26
C ALA A 99 9.39 -2.80 -11.79
N GLU A 100 10.52 -3.04 -12.47
CA GLU A 100 11.33 -2.02 -13.11
C GLU A 100 10.57 -1.31 -14.24
N LYS A 101 9.99 -2.07 -15.19
CA LYS A 101 9.18 -1.50 -16.28
C LYS A 101 8.03 -0.65 -15.75
N PHE A 102 7.34 -1.14 -14.73
CA PHE A 102 6.28 -0.38 -14.09
C PHE A 102 6.79 0.91 -13.43
N ALA A 103 7.93 0.85 -12.74
CA ALA A 103 8.53 2.03 -12.11
C ALA A 103 8.97 3.08 -13.13
N SER A 104 9.46 2.65 -14.29
CA SER A 104 9.76 3.52 -15.43
C SER A 104 8.49 4.14 -16.03
N GLU A 105 7.43 3.36 -16.27
CA GLU A 105 6.16 3.86 -16.79
C GLU A 105 5.42 4.81 -15.82
N ALA A 106 5.69 4.70 -14.53
CA ALA A 106 5.14 5.56 -13.49
C ALA A 106 6.05 6.75 -13.14
N ASP A 107 7.13 6.98 -13.89
CA ASP A 107 8.09 8.08 -13.71
C ASP A 107 8.64 8.22 -12.28
N LEU A 108 8.90 7.09 -11.60
CA LEU A 108 9.28 7.09 -10.18
C LEU A 108 10.71 7.56 -9.91
N GLY A 109 11.55 7.69 -10.95
CA GLY A 109 12.92 8.20 -10.84
C GLY A 109 13.73 7.54 -9.72
N SER A 110 14.24 8.35 -8.78
CA SER A 110 15.05 7.86 -7.66
C SER A 110 14.26 7.09 -6.59
N GLU A 111 12.92 7.16 -6.60
CA GLU A 111 12.08 6.36 -5.72
C GLU A 111 11.95 4.91 -6.20
N ALA A 112 12.20 4.62 -7.49
CA ALA A 112 12.12 3.28 -8.05
C ALA A 112 12.98 2.27 -7.26
N ALA A 113 14.23 2.62 -6.97
CA ALA A 113 15.16 1.78 -6.21
C ALA A 113 14.69 1.52 -4.77
N ARG A 114 14.01 2.50 -4.16
CA ARG A 114 13.47 2.37 -2.78
C ARG A 114 12.24 1.47 -2.73
N LEU A 115 11.48 1.39 -3.83
CA LEU A 115 10.23 0.64 -3.91
C LEU A 115 10.38 -0.72 -4.59
N GLU A 116 11.51 -1.01 -5.24
CA GLU A 116 11.76 -2.21 -6.05
C GLU A 116 11.35 -3.51 -5.33
N SER A 117 11.82 -3.72 -4.10
CA SER A 117 11.52 -4.92 -3.32
C SER A 117 10.02 -5.06 -3.02
N ALA A 118 9.36 -3.96 -2.66
CA ALA A 118 7.94 -3.94 -2.35
C ALA A 118 7.08 -4.15 -3.61
N LEU A 119 7.46 -3.55 -4.74
CA LEU A 119 6.83 -3.75 -6.05
C LEU A 119 6.98 -5.20 -6.52
N THR A 120 8.20 -5.75 -6.41
CA THR A 120 8.49 -7.14 -6.78
C THR A 120 7.64 -8.12 -5.97
N SER A 121 7.55 -7.92 -4.65
CA SER A 121 6.69 -8.73 -3.78
C SER A 121 5.21 -8.63 -4.18
N ARG A 122 4.73 -7.41 -4.44
CA ARG A 122 3.33 -7.17 -4.80
C ARG A 122 2.96 -7.77 -6.16
N PHE A 123 3.83 -7.66 -7.15
CA PHE A 123 3.62 -8.26 -8.46
C PHE A 123 3.79 -9.78 -8.44
N SER A 124 4.70 -10.33 -7.61
CA SER A 124 4.79 -11.78 -7.38
C SER A 124 3.46 -12.35 -6.87
N ALA A 125 2.84 -11.71 -5.87
CA ALA A 125 1.53 -12.11 -5.39
C ALA A 125 0.44 -12.05 -6.48
N THR A 126 0.51 -11.03 -7.34
CA THR A 126 -0.43 -10.85 -8.45
C THR A 126 -0.25 -11.95 -9.51
N LEU A 127 1.00 -12.24 -9.90
CA LEU A 127 1.36 -13.30 -10.84
C LEU A 127 0.91 -14.67 -10.36
N ASN A 128 1.15 -15.00 -9.08
CA ASN A 128 0.65 -16.23 -8.49
C ASN A 128 -0.88 -16.35 -8.58
N GLY A 129 -1.59 -15.23 -8.40
CA GLY A 129 -3.04 -15.16 -8.60
C GLY A 129 -3.47 -15.34 -10.07
N LEU A 130 -2.67 -14.87 -11.03
CA LEU A 130 -2.91 -15.02 -12.48
C LEU A 130 -2.63 -16.45 -12.97
N VAL A 131 -1.61 -17.11 -12.41
CA VAL A 131 -1.28 -18.52 -12.68
C VAL A 131 -2.44 -19.42 -12.29
N ARG A 132 -3.02 -19.20 -11.09
CA ARG A 132 -4.20 -19.96 -10.64
C ARG A 132 -5.41 -19.80 -11.56
N GLN A 133 -5.46 -18.72 -12.34
CA GLN A 133 -6.52 -18.45 -13.32
C GLN A 133 -6.15 -18.94 -14.73
N GLY A 134 -4.97 -19.53 -14.92
CA GLY A 134 -4.49 -19.99 -16.22
C GLY A 134 -4.08 -18.88 -17.19
N LEU A 135 -4.00 -17.62 -16.74
CA LEU A 135 -3.69 -16.47 -17.61
C LEU A 135 -2.19 -16.26 -17.86
N VAL A 136 -1.35 -16.77 -16.96
CA VAL A 136 0.11 -16.64 -16.99
C VAL A 136 0.71 -18.00 -16.60
N ARG A 137 1.84 -18.37 -17.20
CA ARG A 137 2.59 -19.57 -16.83
C ARG A 137 4.05 -19.25 -16.49
N GLN A 138 4.68 -20.14 -15.74
CA GLN A 138 6.12 -20.10 -15.49
C GLN A 138 6.86 -20.71 -16.68
N ALA A 139 7.63 -19.90 -17.40
CA ALA A 139 8.40 -20.31 -18.57
C ALA A 139 9.75 -20.96 -18.21
N GLY A 140 10.18 -20.83 -16.96
CA GLY A 140 11.45 -21.37 -16.47
C GLY A 140 11.99 -20.59 -15.27
N THR A 141 13.27 -20.78 -14.98
CA THR A 141 14.01 -19.99 -13.99
C THR A 141 15.34 -19.53 -14.59
N THR A 142 15.75 -18.28 -14.33
CA THR A 142 17.04 -17.75 -14.85
C THR A 142 18.23 -18.26 -14.06
N ASP A 143 18.12 -18.21 -12.72
CA ASP A 143 19.22 -18.53 -11.78
C ASP A 143 18.84 -19.68 -10.83
N GLY A 144 17.90 -20.54 -11.23
CA GLY A 144 17.30 -21.57 -10.37
C GLY A 144 16.41 -21.06 -9.24
N ARG A 145 16.37 -19.74 -9.00
CA ARG A 145 15.56 -19.09 -7.94
C ARG A 145 14.51 -18.12 -8.45
N ARG A 146 14.80 -17.41 -9.55
CA ARG A 146 13.90 -16.38 -10.09
C ARG A 146 13.03 -16.98 -11.18
N HIS A 147 11.72 -16.94 -11.00
CA HIS A 147 10.77 -17.41 -12.00
C HIS A 147 10.68 -16.43 -13.17
N LEU A 148 10.66 -17.00 -14.38
CA LEU A 148 10.31 -16.32 -15.61
C LEU A 148 8.82 -16.51 -15.89
N TRP A 149 8.16 -15.43 -16.26
CA TRP A 149 6.71 -15.39 -16.47
C TRP A 149 6.41 -15.01 -17.91
N GLU A 150 5.40 -15.66 -18.47
CA GLU A 150 4.83 -15.33 -19.78
C GLU A 150 3.32 -15.53 -19.79
N VAL A 151 2.63 -14.85 -20.70
CA VAL A 151 1.19 -15.01 -20.88
C VAL A 151 0.89 -16.41 -21.41
N SER A 152 -0.06 -17.11 -20.79
CA SER A 152 -0.61 -18.34 -21.35
C SER A 152 -1.38 -17.98 -22.62
N ARG A 153 -0.82 -18.29 -23.78
CA ARG A 153 -1.51 -18.20 -25.08
C ARG A 153 -2.22 -19.51 -25.38
#